data_AF-A0A2R6C865-F1
#
_entry.id   AF-A0A2R6C865-F1
#
_cell.length_a   1.000
_cell.length_b   1.000
_cell.length_c   1.000
_cell.angle_alpha   90.00
_cell.angle_beta   90.00
_cell.angle_gamma   90.00
#
_symmetry.space_group_name_H-M   'P 1'
#
loop_
_entity.id
_entity.type
_entity.pdbx_description
1 polymer ?
#
loop_
_entity_poly.entity_id
_entity_poly.type
_entity_poly.pdbx_seq_one_letter_code
_entity_poly.pdbx_strand_id
1 'polypeptide(L)'
;MWAFLSERIRGVNIGPFGVVFDRVVGESITLSELFDIFDDYAASEGAPFTVALDEVQEARGYKSLQAAIAHSYDYNSHVRFVLTGSQVGLLEDFLGERDASAYLFGRAINRVEVKRLSKERSLDFLNKGFHACGVKPPEELERVVEALDGIVGWLAHYGNYKIKGLNTNEIMRSAVILELEEVKKLRGKYYQPILQALAQGGASWSYIYRFVSAAVDTSERQFNEALKQLVKYGYVEKSEEGYTIADPVLRLAITKNWEKIW
;
A
#
# COMPACT_ATOMS: atom_id res chain seq x y z
N MET A 1 -28.31 3.93 12.98
CA MET A 1 -27.23 2.91 13.00
C MET A 1 -27.07 2.24 14.36
N TRP A 2 -26.51 2.88 15.40
CA TRP A 2 -26.18 2.16 16.66
C TRP A 2 -27.38 1.51 17.36
N ALA A 3 -28.55 2.16 17.36
CA ALA A 3 -29.77 1.55 17.88
C ALA A 3 -30.12 0.23 17.15
N PHE A 4 -30.16 0.27 15.81
CA PHE A 4 -30.40 -0.90 14.96
C PHE A 4 -29.37 -2.02 15.18
N LEU A 5 -28.08 -1.67 15.24
CA LEU A 5 -27.02 -2.65 15.44
C LEU A 5 -27.05 -3.26 16.85
N SER A 6 -27.37 -2.48 17.88
CA SER A 6 -27.38 -2.95 19.28
C SER A 6 -28.46 -3.98 19.58
N GLU A 7 -29.55 -4.00 18.80
CA GLU A 7 -30.59 -5.03 18.86
C GLU A 7 -30.13 -6.38 18.25
N ARG A 8 -29.04 -6.38 17.48
CA ARG A 8 -28.56 -7.54 16.71
C ARG A 8 -27.15 -7.98 17.10
N ILE A 9 -26.33 -7.06 17.62
CA ILE A 9 -24.92 -7.25 18.00
C ILE A 9 -24.75 -6.78 19.45
N ARG A 10 -24.40 -7.72 20.34
CA ARG A 10 -24.20 -7.49 21.78
C ARG A 10 -22.76 -7.13 22.14
N GLY A 11 -21.79 -7.61 21.37
CA GLY A 11 -20.37 -7.47 21.70
C GLY A 11 -19.46 -7.73 20.51
N VAL A 12 -18.23 -7.24 20.62
CA VAL A 12 -17.14 -7.48 19.66
C VAL A 12 -15.98 -8.08 20.44
N ASN A 13 -15.64 -9.33 20.14
CA ASN A 13 -14.50 -10.03 20.70
C ASN A 13 -13.37 -10.06 19.66
N ILE A 14 -12.20 -9.53 20.02
CA ILE A 14 -11.00 -9.62 19.20
C ILE A 14 -10.13 -10.71 19.79
N GLY A 15 -10.00 -11.82 19.06
CA GLY A 15 -9.20 -12.98 19.46
C GLY A 15 -8.06 -13.26 18.48
N PRO A 16 -7.21 -14.28 18.78
CA PRO A 16 -6.09 -14.66 17.92
C PRO A 16 -6.49 -15.17 16.53
N PHE A 17 -7.77 -15.45 16.29
CA PHE A 17 -8.33 -15.91 15.01
C PHE A 17 -9.18 -14.86 14.28
N GLY A 18 -9.23 -13.62 14.79
CA GLY A 18 -9.93 -12.50 14.17
C GLY A 18 -10.99 -11.85 15.06
N VAL A 19 -11.89 -11.10 14.43
CA VAL A 19 -13.00 -10.38 15.08
C VAL A 19 -14.24 -11.28 15.08
N VAL A 20 -14.81 -11.53 16.25
CA VAL A 20 -16.05 -12.29 16.44
C VAL A 20 -17.10 -11.34 17.02
N PHE A 21 -18.28 -11.30 16.43
CA PHE A 21 -19.39 -10.48 16.91
C PHE A 21 -20.41 -11.37 17.63
N ASP A 22 -20.83 -11.01 18.83
CA ASP A 22 -21.80 -11.81 19.59
C ASP A 22 -23.23 -11.33 19.30
N ARG A 23 -24.17 -12.25 19.01
CA ARG A 23 -25.61 -11.92 18.98
C ARG A 23 -26.18 -11.72 20.38
N VAL A 24 -27.35 -11.08 20.42
CA VAL A 24 -28.24 -11.03 21.60
C VAL A 24 -28.63 -12.44 22.11
N VAL A 25 -28.59 -13.47 21.26
CA VAL A 25 -29.06 -14.85 21.55
C VAL A 25 -27.92 -15.85 21.83
N GLY A 26 -26.68 -15.39 22.07
CA GLY A 26 -25.59 -16.27 22.54
C GLY A 26 -24.88 -17.10 21.47
N GLU A 27 -25.07 -16.77 20.18
CA GLU A 27 -24.33 -17.36 19.06
C GLU A 27 -23.36 -16.33 18.45
N SER A 28 -22.19 -16.81 18.00
CA SER A 28 -21.20 -16.02 17.26
C SER A 28 -21.70 -15.72 15.83
N ILE A 29 -21.53 -14.48 15.38
CA ILE A 29 -21.88 -14.01 14.02
C ILE A 29 -20.67 -14.16 13.10
N THR A 30 -20.90 -14.69 11.90
CA THR A 30 -19.93 -14.73 10.82
C THR A 30 -19.82 -13.38 10.09
N LEU A 31 -18.72 -13.14 9.37
CA LEU A 31 -18.60 -11.91 8.57
C LEU A 31 -19.70 -11.75 7.51
N SER A 32 -20.17 -12.86 6.92
CA SER A 32 -21.29 -12.82 5.96
C SER A 32 -22.57 -12.33 6.62
N GLU A 33 -22.93 -12.90 7.78
CA GLU A 33 -24.12 -12.47 8.52
C GLU A 33 -24.02 -11.02 9.01
N LEU A 34 -22.81 -10.56 9.34
CA LEU A 34 -22.59 -9.15 9.67
C LEU A 34 -22.88 -8.24 8.47
N PHE A 35 -22.41 -8.62 7.28
CA PHE A 35 -22.68 -7.85 6.06
C PHE A 35 -24.15 -7.92 5.66
N ASP A 36 -24.85 -9.02 5.92
CA ASP A 36 -26.31 -9.11 5.75
C ASP A 36 -27.04 -8.13 6.68
N ILE A 37 -26.60 -8.01 7.95
CA ILE A 37 -27.15 -7.01 8.88
C ILE A 37 -26.89 -5.58 8.38
N PHE A 38 -25.73 -5.31 7.76
CA PHE A 38 -25.45 -4.01 7.15
C PHE A 38 -26.35 -3.75 5.93
N ASP A 39 -26.66 -4.77 5.13
CA ASP A 39 -27.57 -4.65 4.00
C ASP A 39 -29.00 -4.34 4.45
N ASP A 40 -29.52 -5.06 5.46
CA ASP A 40 -30.83 -4.79 6.07
C ASP A 40 -30.93 -3.34 6.56
N TYR A 41 -29.88 -2.87 7.24
CA TYR A 41 -29.81 -1.50 7.74
C TYR A 41 -29.81 -0.49 6.59
N ALA A 42 -28.95 -0.70 5.60
CA ALA A 42 -28.81 0.16 4.42
C ALA A 42 -30.13 0.28 3.64
N ALA A 43 -30.83 -0.85 3.46
CA ALA A 43 -32.15 -0.91 2.85
C ALA A 43 -33.17 -0.07 3.64
N SER A 44 -33.18 -0.17 4.97
CA SER A 44 -34.10 0.59 5.83
C SER A 44 -33.89 2.11 5.78
N GLU A 45 -32.65 2.55 5.54
CA GLU A 45 -32.28 3.96 5.42
C GLU A 45 -32.40 4.49 3.97
N GLY A 46 -32.64 3.61 2.98
CA GLY A 46 -32.66 3.97 1.57
C GLY A 46 -31.32 4.48 1.03
N ALA A 47 -30.21 4.12 1.69
CA ALA A 47 -28.86 4.61 1.37
C ALA A 47 -27.84 3.46 1.46
N PRO A 48 -26.85 3.40 0.54
CA PRO A 48 -25.87 2.32 0.55
C PRO A 48 -24.95 2.39 1.76
N PHE A 49 -24.58 1.24 2.30
CA PHE A 49 -23.60 1.10 3.36
C PHE A 49 -22.24 0.70 2.80
N THR A 50 -21.22 1.55 3.01
CA THR A 50 -19.87 1.31 2.50
C THR A 50 -18.98 0.69 3.58
N VAL A 51 -18.43 -0.49 3.29
CA VAL A 51 -17.38 -1.14 4.07
C VAL A 51 -16.03 -0.83 3.41
N ALA A 52 -15.21 -0.01 4.06
CA ALA A 52 -13.86 0.31 3.61
C ALA A 52 -12.84 -0.55 4.35
N LEU A 53 -12.04 -1.32 3.61
CA LEU A 53 -10.95 -2.14 4.12
C LEU A 53 -9.63 -1.56 3.61
N ASP A 54 -8.90 -0.94 4.53
CA ASP A 54 -7.61 -0.32 4.23
C ASP A 54 -6.49 -1.38 4.27
N GLU A 55 -5.58 -1.34 3.30
CA GLU A 55 -4.47 -2.28 3.14
C GLU A 55 -4.90 -3.76 3.22
N VAL A 56 -5.96 -4.10 2.45
CA VAL A 56 -6.62 -5.41 2.55
C VAL A 56 -5.68 -6.59 2.28
N GLN A 57 -4.56 -6.36 1.60
CA GLN A 57 -3.55 -7.38 1.39
C GLN A 57 -2.88 -7.89 2.67
N GLU A 58 -2.95 -7.15 3.78
CA GLU A 58 -2.50 -7.61 5.09
C GLU A 58 -3.40 -8.75 5.63
N ALA A 59 -4.65 -8.78 5.19
CA ALA A 59 -5.58 -9.88 5.44
C ALA A 59 -5.45 -11.03 4.42
N ARG A 60 -4.38 -11.06 3.59
CA ARG A 60 -4.14 -12.16 2.66
C ARG A 60 -4.06 -13.49 3.42
N GLY A 61 -4.75 -14.49 2.89
CA GLY A 61 -4.87 -15.81 3.52
C GLY A 61 -6.06 -15.91 4.47
N TYR A 62 -6.72 -14.80 4.84
CA TYR A 62 -7.96 -14.83 5.60
C TYR A 62 -9.16 -15.14 4.71
N LYS A 63 -9.31 -16.44 4.41
CA LYS A 63 -10.32 -16.96 3.48
C LYS A 63 -11.76 -16.62 3.86
N SER A 64 -12.07 -16.51 5.15
CA SER A 64 -13.41 -16.14 5.62
C SER A 64 -13.81 -14.72 5.22
N LEU A 65 -12.87 -13.77 5.21
CA LEU A 65 -13.14 -12.42 4.73
C LEU A 65 -13.38 -12.40 3.21
N GLN A 66 -12.55 -13.12 2.45
CA GLN A 66 -12.76 -13.24 0.99
C GLN A 66 -14.12 -13.87 0.67
N ALA A 67 -14.49 -14.92 1.40
CA ALA A 67 -15.79 -15.59 1.26
C ALA A 67 -16.96 -14.68 1.63
N ALA A 68 -16.83 -13.89 2.70
CA ALA A 68 -17.86 -12.94 3.12
C ALA A 68 -18.05 -11.79 2.14
N ILE A 69 -16.96 -11.25 1.58
CA ILE A 69 -17.04 -10.24 0.51
C ILE A 69 -17.69 -10.84 -0.74
N ALA A 70 -17.33 -12.06 -1.12
CA ALA A 70 -17.94 -12.75 -2.26
C ALA A 70 -19.44 -13.00 -2.06
N HIS A 71 -19.84 -13.47 -0.87
CA HIS A 71 -21.25 -13.62 -0.49
C HIS A 71 -21.99 -12.28 -0.62
N SER A 72 -21.41 -11.22 -0.04
CA SER A 72 -22.04 -9.91 -0.05
C SER A 72 -22.15 -9.32 -1.45
N TYR A 73 -21.14 -9.54 -2.31
CA TYR A 73 -21.21 -9.17 -3.72
C TYR A 73 -22.39 -9.83 -4.45
N ASP A 74 -22.70 -11.08 -4.13
CA ASP A 74 -23.75 -11.85 -4.81
C ASP A 74 -25.16 -11.56 -4.28
N TYR A 75 -25.30 -11.26 -2.97
CA TYR A 75 -26.60 -11.22 -2.29
C TYR A 75 -26.97 -9.86 -1.66
N ASN A 76 -26.01 -8.99 -1.34
CA ASN A 76 -26.29 -7.72 -0.68
C ASN A 76 -26.26 -6.57 -1.69
N SER A 77 -27.43 -6.02 -2.02
CA SER A 77 -27.58 -4.98 -3.05
C SER A 77 -27.33 -3.55 -2.55
N HIS A 78 -27.28 -3.35 -1.23
CA HIS A 78 -27.09 -2.06 -0.58
C HIS A 78 -25.73 -1.94 0.12
N VAL A 79 -24.93 -3.02 0.18
CA VAL A 79 -23.56 -2.98 0.70
C VAL A 79 -22.56 -2.74 -0.43
N ARG A 80 -21.56 -1.88 -0.19
CA ARG A 80 -20.47 -1.61 -1.13
C ARG A 80 -19.13 -1.79 -0.44
N PHE A 81 -18.17 -2.41 -1.12
CA PHE A 81 -16.81 -2.57 -0.62
C PHE A 81 -15.87 -1.58 -1.29
N VAL A 82 -15.04 -0.92 -0.48
CA VAL A 82 -13.89 -0.15 -0.95
C VAL A 82 -12.65 -0.81 -0.37
N LEU A 83 -11.82 -1.38 -1.25
CA LEU A 83 -10.60 -2.09 -0.87
C LEU A 83 -9.41 -1.24 -1.31
N THR A 84 -8.50 -0.93 -0.39
CA THR A 84 -7.24 -0.27 -0.73
C THR A 84 -6.08 -1.26 -0.63
N GLY A 85 -4.98 -0.95 -1.29
CA GLY A 85 -3.74 -1.70 -1.15
C GLY A 85 -2.56 -1.01 -1.81
N SER A 86 -1.53 -0.71 -1.03
CA SER A 86 -0.26 -0.14 -1.51
C SER A 86 0.59 -1.16 -2.27
N GLN A 87 0.46 -2.45 -1.93
CA GLN A 87 1.20 -3.54 -2.57
C GLN A 87 0.32 -4.22 -3.62
N VAL A 88 0.27 -3.63 -4.82
CA VAL A 88 -0.64 -4.04 -5.92
C VAL A 88 -0.58 -5.53 -6.21
N GLY A 89 0.61 -6.13 -6.26
CA GLY A 89 0.75 -7.57 -6.50
C GLY A 89 0.19 -8.44 -5.38
N LEU A 90 0.19 -7.96 -4.14
CA LEU A 90 -0.46 -8.65 -3.01
C LEU A 90 -1.97 -8.41 -2.97
N LEU A 91 -2.44 -7.26 -3.43
CA LEU A 91 -3.86 -6.97 -3.61
C LEU A 91 -4.46 -7.89 -4.69
N GLU A 92 -3.78 -8.06 -5.83
CA GLU A 92 -4.19 -9.02 -6.89
C GLU A 92 -4.32 -10.45 -6.36
N ASP A 93 -3.38 -10.87 -5.50
CA ASP A 93 -3.43 -12.14 -4.79
C ASP A 93 -4.64 -12.26 -3.84
N PHE A 94 -4.95 -11.19 -3.11
CA PHE A 94 -6.13 -11.14 -2.24
C PHE A 94 -7.43 -11.21 -3.07
N LEU A 95 -7.47 -10.57 -4.24
CA LEU A 95 -8.61 -10.64 -5.15
C LEU A 95 -8.66 -11.97 -5.91
N GLY A 96 -7.56 -12.73 -5.93
CA GLY A 96 -7.49 -14.04 -6.56
C GLY A 96 -7.60 -13.98 -8.08
N GLU A 97 -7.21 -12.88 -8.72
CA GLU A 97 -7.45 -12.65 -10.16
C GLU A 97 -6.75 -13.65 -11.09
N ARG A 98 -5.80 -14.42 -10.57
CA ARG A 98 -5.05 -15.44 -11.31
C ARG A 98 -5.38 -16.86 -10.86
N ASP A 99 -6.39 -17.03 -10.01
CA ASP A 99 -6.78 -18.30 -9.40
C ASP A 99 -8.28 -18.51 -9.55
N ALA A 100 -8.67 -19.41 -10.48
CA ALA A 100 -10.07 -19.74 -10.72
C ALA A 100 -10.79 -20.37 -9.51
N SER A 101 -10.04 -20.85 -8.51
CA SER A 101 -10.60 -21.38 -7.26
C SER A 101 -10.84 -20.31 -6.18
N ALA A 102 -10.38 -19.07 -6.40
CA ALA A 102 -10.52 -17.99 -5.43
C ALA A 102 -11.96 -17.45 -5.35
N TYR A 103 -12.40 -17.11 -4.13
CA TYR A 103 -13.76 -16.62 -3.88
C TYR A 103 -14.16 -15.40 -4.70
N LEU A 104 -13.23 -14.48 -4.98
CA LEU A 104 -13.51 -13.24 -5.69
C LEU A 104 -13.24 -13.34 -7.20
N PHE A 105 -12.75 -14.48 -7.69
CA PHE A 105 -12.45 -14.67 -9.11
C PHE A 105 -13.71 -14.51 -9.96
N GLY A 106 -13.58 -13.82 -11.11
CA GLY A 106 -14.67 -13.60 -12.06
C GLY A 106 -15.71 -12.54 -11.65
N ARG A 107 -15.63 -11.96 -10.45
CA ARG A 107 -16.49 -10.83 -10.03
C ARG A 107 -15.91 -9.52 -10.55
N ALA A 108 -16.76 -8.67 -11.12
CA ALA A 108 -16.33 -7.41 -11.70
C ALA A 108 -15.96 -6.42 -10.60
N ILE A 109 -14.77 -5.82 -10.70
CA ILE A 109 -14.25 -4.86 -9.72
C ILE A 109 -13.95 -3.55 -10.44
N ASN A 110 -14.47 -2.44 -9.91
CA ASN A 110 -14.10 -1.11 -10.36
C ASN A 110 -12.75 -0.73 -9.75
N ARG A 111 -11.70 -0.64 -10.58
CA ARG A 111 -10.35 -0.29 -10.14
C ARG A 111 -10.09 1.21 -10.31
N VAL A 112 -9.65 1.85 -9.24
CA VAL A 112 -9.15 3.23 -9.26
C VAL A 112 -7.66 3.19 -8.91
N GLU A 113 -6.83 3.53 -9.89
CA GLU A 113 -5.38 3.58 -9.69
C GLU A 113 -4.95 5.00 -9.30
N VAL A 114 -4.30 5.14 -8.15
CA VAL A 114 -3.71 6.41 -7.70
C VAL A 114 -2.28 6.47 -8.19
N LYS A 115 -2.05 7.20 -9.28
CA LYS A 115 -0.72 7.39 -9.88
C LYS A 115 0.06 8.50 -9.20
N ARG A 116 1.39 8.47 -9.39
CA ARG A 116 2.28 9.59 -9.06
C ARG A 116 1.79 10.86 -9.75
N LEU A 117 1.93 11.99 -9.07
CA LEU A 117 1.65 13.29 -9.67
C LEU A 117 2.71 13.63 -10.72
N SER A 118 2.33 14.30 -11.80
CA SER A 118 3.32 14.89 -12.70
C SER A 118 4.14 15.96 -11.95
N LYS A 119 5.30 16.35 -12.47
CA LYS A 119 6.11 17.46 -11.92
C LYS A 119 5.25 18.71 -11.70
N GLU A 120 4.44 19.07 -12.69
CA GLU A 120 3.53 20.22 -12.65
C GLU A 120 2.48 20.09 -11.54
N ARG A 121 1.80 18.93 -11.44
CA ARG A 121 0.80 18.68 -10.38
C ARG A 121 1.42 18.61 -8.99
N SER A 122 2.66 18.13 -8.88
CA SER A 122 3.40 18.09 -7.62
C SER A 122 3.78 19.49 -7.14
N LEU A 123 4.23 20.35 -8.06
CA LEU A 123 4.47 21.76 -7.79
C LEU A 123 3.18 22.47 -7.38
N ASP A 124 2.08 22.28 -8.12
CA ASP A 124 0.77 22.85 -7.79
C ASP A 124 0.27 22.36 -6.42
N PHE A 125 0.41 21.07 -6.11
CA PHE A 125 0.05 20.48 -4.83
C PHE A 125 0.78 21.16 -3.66
N LEU A 126 2.11 21.27 -3.74
CA LEU A 126 2.90 21.91 -2.70
C LEU A 126 2.64 23.42 -2.61
N ASN A 127 2.56 24.11 -3.75
CA ASN A 127 2.27 25.54 -3.79
C ASN A 127 0.93 25.83 -3.11
N LYS A 128 -0.14 25.11 -3.45
CA LYS A 128 -1.44 25.27 -2.79
C LYS A 128 -1.37 25.01 -1.29
N GLY A 129 -0.63 23.99 -0.86
CA GLY A 129 -0.38 23.72 0.56
C GLY A 129 0.30 24.89 1.28
N PHE A 130 1.39 25.42 0.74
CA PHE A 130 2.09 26.56 1.32
C PHE A 130 1.21 27.82 1.38
N HIS A 131 0.50 28.14 0.30
CA HIS A 131 -0.40 29.29 0.24
C HIS A 131 -1.55 29.18 1.25
N ALA A 132 -2.15 27.99 1.40
CA ALA A 132 -3.21 27.75 2.39
C ALA A 132 -2.72 27.96 3.83
N CYS A 133 -1.43 27.75 4.10
CA CYS A 133 -0.80 28.00 5.39
C CYS A 133 -0.22 29.41 5.54
N GLY A 134 -0.39 30.29 4.54
CA GLY A 134 0.18 31.65 4.56
C GLY A 134 1.71 31.68 4.51
N VAL A 135 2.35 30.61 4.03
CA VAL A 135 3.81 30.48 3.93
C VAL A 135 4.22 30.67 2.47
N LYS A 136 5.31 31.41 2.22
CA LYS A 136 5.89 31.52 0.88
C LYS A 136 6.57 30.19 0.50
N PRO A 137 6.28 29.62 -0.68
CA PRO A 137 6.98 28.43 -1.16
C PRO A 137 8.50 28.64 -1.21
N PRO A 138 9.32 27.63 -0.84
CA PRO A 138 10.77 27.74 -0.87
C PRO A 138 11.32 27.75 -2.31
N GLU A 139 12.46 28.39 -2.54
CA GLU A 139 13.06 28.51 -3.88
C GLU A 139 13.50 27.15 -4.45
N GLU A 140 13.89 26.22 -3.59
CA GLU A 140 14.34 24.87 -3.96
C GLU A 140 13.20 23.89 -4.30
N LEU A 141 11.95 24.36 -4.37
CA LEU A 141 10.76 23.51 -4.50
C LEU A 141 10.80 22.61 -5.74
N GLU A 142 11.27 23.11 -6.87
CA GLU A 142 11.37 22.33 -8.11
C GLU A 142 12.31 21.13 -7.95
N ARG A 143 13.46 21.37 -7.34
CA ARG A 143 14.46 20.33 -7.07
C ARG A 143 13.88 19.29 -6.13
N VAL A 144 13.11 19.71 -5.11
CA VAL A 144 12.42 18.80 -4.18
C VAL A 144 11.41 17.93 -4.90
N VAL A 145 10.59 18.51 -5.77
CA VAL A 145 9.63 17.75 -6.57
C VAL A 145 10.32 16.72 -7.46
N GLU A 146 11.45 17.07 -8.09
CA GLU A 146 12.25 16.13 -8.88
C GLU A 146 12.80 14.97 -8.03
N ALA A 147 13.22 15.25 -6.80
CA ALA A 147 13.74 14.22 -5.91
C ALA A 147 12.65 13.28 -5.35
N LEU A 148 11.42 13.77 -5.19
CA LEU A 148 10.29 13.02 -4.61
C LEU A 148 9.40 12.35 -5.67
N ASP A 149 9.64 12.64 -6.96
CA ASP A 149 9.03 12.01 -8.13
C ASP A 149 7.50 11.88 -8.05
N GLY A 150 6.84 12.91 -7.53
CA GLY A 150 5.38 12.98 -7.52
C GLY A 150 4.66 12.03 -6.56
N ILE A 151 5.38 11.35 -5.67
CA ILE A 151 4.76 10.52 -4.63
C ILE A 151 4.12 11.45 -3.59
N VAL A 152 2.78 11.43 -3.54
CA VAL A 152 1.97 12.34 -2.70
C VAL A 152 2.37 12.27 -1.23
N GLY A 153 2.65 11.07 -0.71
CA GLY A 153 3.10 10.87 0.68
C GLY A 153 4.36 11.67 1.00
N TRP A 154 5.36 11.63 0.11
CA TRP A 154 6.60 12.39 0.30
C TRP A 154 6.42 13.89 0.10
N LEU A 155 5.62 14.31 -0.88
CA LEU A 155 5.30 15.71 -1.07
C LEU A 155 4.63 16.28 0.18
N ALA A 156 3.61 15.58 0.71
CA ALA A 156 2.92 15.99 1.94
C ALA A 156 3.85 15.99 3.16
N HIS A 157 4.71 14.97 3.28
CA HIS A 157 5.75 14.92 4.31
C HIS A 157 6.67 16.14 4.23
N TYR A 158 7.15 16.49 3.04
CA TYR A 158 7.99 17.66 2.83
C TYR A 158 7.27 18.96 3.20
N GLY A 159 6.08 19.21 2.65
CA GLY A 159 5.31 20.42 2.92
C GLY A 159 5.05 20.61 4.42
N ASN A 160 4.62 19.55 5.11
CA ASN A 160 4.30 19.58 6.54
C ASN A 160 5.50 19.96 7.41
N TYR A 161 6.67 19.36 7.17
CA TYR A 161 7.86 19.68 7.98
C TYR A 161 8.49 21.01 7.57
N LYS A 162 8.41 21.40 6.30
CA LYS A 162 8.92 22.70 5.84
C LYS A 162 8.13 23.85 6.47
N ILE A 163 6.81 23.73 6.58
CA ILE A 163 5.95 24.70 7.29
C ILE A 163 6.32 24.80 8.78
N LYS A 164 6.77 23.70 9.40
CA LYS A 164 7.25 23.68 10.79
C LYS A 164 8.66 24.26 10.97
N GLY A 165 9.29 24.76 9.90
CA GLY A 165 10.59 25.42 9.95
C GLY A 165 11.80 24.51 9.82
N LEU A 166 11.62 23.22 9.51
CA LEU A 166 12.76 22.33 9.24
C LEU A 166 13.41 22.68 7.90
N ASN A 167 14.72 22.54 7.84
CA ASN A 167 15.42 22.70 6.57
C ASN A 167 15.27 21.43 5.70
N THR A 168 15.48 21.58 4.39
CA THR A 168 15.24 20.50 3.42
C THR A 168 16.11 19.28 3.67
N ASN A 169 17.35 19.46 4.12
CA ASN A 169 18.23 18.36 4.48
C ASN A 169 17.67 17.52 5.63
N GLU A 170 17.15 18.14 6.69
CA GLU A 170 16.53 17.44 7.82
C GLU A 170 15.30 16.64 7.37
N ILE A 171 14.48 17.23 6.52
CA ILE A 171 13.25 16.61 6.00
C ILE A 171 13.60 15.39 5.14
N MET A 172 14.53 15.54 4.20
CA MET A 172 14.96 14.45 3.34
C MET A 172 15.64 13.32 4.13
N ARG A 173 16.41 13.67 5.18
CA ARG A 173 16.96 12.69 6.14
C ARG A 173 15.88 11.89 6.83
N SER A 174 14.84 12.54 7.34
CA SER A 174 13.75 11.84 8.01
C SER A 174 12.99 10.91 7.05
N ALA A 175 12.76 11.32 5.79
CA ALA A 175 12.18 10.45 4.78
C ALA A 175 13.05 9.22 4.49
N VAL A 176 14.36 9.40 4.37
CA VAL A 176 15.33 8.30 4.21
C VAL A 176 15.29 7.34 5.40
N ILE A 177 15.25 7.85 6.64
CA ILE A 177 15.19 7.01 7.84
C ILE A 177 13.91 6.16 7.83
N LEU A 178 12.76 6.74 7.48
CA LEU A 178 11.49 6.02 7.37
C LEU A 178 11.60 4.84 6.37
N GLU A 179 12.14 5.09 5.18
CA GLU A 179 12.34 4.03 4.17
C GLU A 179 13.33 2.95 4.64
N LEU A 180 14.41 3.34 5.32
CA LEU A 180 15.35 2.35 5.87
C LEU A 180 14.70 1.47 6.94
N GLU A 181 13.80 2.01 7.77
CA GLU A 181 13.05 1.21 8.75
C GLU A 181 12.07 0.25 8.05
N GLU A 182 11.41 0.65 6.96
CA GLU A 182 10.57 -0.25 6.16
C GLU A 182 11.38 -1.38 5.53
N VAL A 183 12.52 -1.07 4.91
CA VAL A 183 13.41 -2.07 4.31
C VAL A 183 13.95 -3.06 5.34
N LYS A 184 14.18 -2.63 6.60
CA LYS A 184 14.60 -3.54 7.67
C LYS A 184 13.56 -4.61 7.99
N LYS A 185 12.27 -4.37 7.70
CA LYS A 185 11.21 -5.37 7.86
C LYS A 185 11.31 -6.47 6.80
N LEU A 186 11.97 -6.23 5.66
CA LEU A 186 12.22 -7.24 4.64
C LEU A 186 13.22 -8.27 5.14
N ARG A 187 12.72 -9.47 5.46
CA ARG A 187 13.55 -10.60 5.91
C ARG A 187 14.01 -11.44 4.74
N GLY A 188 15.31 -11.48 4.49
CA GLY A 188 15.90 -12.38 3.50
C GLY A 188 17.26 -11.92 3.03
N LYS A 189 18.19 -12.87 2.84
CA LYS A 189 19.58 -12.56 2.47
C LYS A 189 19.74 -11.95 1.07
N TYR A 190 18.70 -11.98 0.23
CA TYR A 190 18.74 -11.54 -1.16
C TYR A 190 18.20 -10.12 -1.39
N TYR A 191 17.30 -9.63 -0.52
CA TYR A 191 16.56 -8.39 -0.80
C TYR A 191 17.47 -7.16 -0.78
N GLN A 192 18.31 -7.01 0.24
CA GLN A 192 19.26 -5.89 0.31
C GLN A 192 20.25 -5.89 -0.86
N PRO A 193 20.90 -7.01 -1.23
CA PRO A 193 21.75 -7.06 -2.42
C PRO A 193 21.03 -6.69 -3.73
N ILE A 194 19.77 -7.11 -3.91
CA ILE A 194 18.97 -6.72 -5.09
C ILE A 194 18.75 -5.20 -5.11
N LEU A 195 18.30 -4.62 -4.00
CA LEU A 195 18.08 -3.17 -3.91
C LEU A 195 19.39 -2.40 -4.13
N GLN A 196 20.51 -2.89 -3.61
CA GLN A 196 21.84 -2.30 -3.84
C GLN A 196 22.24 -2.33 -5.32
N ALA A 197 21.97 -3.43 -6.03
CA ALA A 197 22.24 -3.53 -7.47
C ALA A 197 21.42 -2.51 -8.29
N LEU A 198 20.25 -2.12 -7.79
CA LEU A 198 19.33 -1.16 -8.43
C LEU A 198 19.53 0.28 -7.94
N ALA A 199 20.41 0.51 -6.97
CA ALA A 199 20.57 1.81 -6.32
C ALA A 199 21.08 2.88 -7.30
N GLN A 200 21.97 2.50 -8.23
CA GLN A 200 22.57 3.41 -9.22
C GLN A 200 21.65 3.67 -10.43
N GLY A 201 20.48 3.04 -10.50
CA GLY A 201 19.56 3.17 -11.63
C GLY A 201 18.97 1.83 -12.05
N GLY A 202 18.23 1.84 -13.16
CA GLY A 202 17.65 0.64 -13.72
C GLY A 202 18.71 -0.37 -14.16
N ALA A 203 18.44 -1.66 -13.95
CA ALA A 203 19.36 -2.72 -14.34
C ALA A 203 18.63 -3.91 -14.97
N SER A 204 19.33 -4.59 -15.88
CA SER A 204 18.86 -5.85 -16.47
C SER A 204 18.92 -6.99 -15.46
N TRP A 205 18.09 -8.02 -15.68
CA TRP A 205 18.08 -9.23 -14.87
C TRP A 205 19.48 -9.82 -14.67
N SER A 206 20.25 -9.94 -15.76
CA SER A 206 21.57 -10.56 -15.77
C SER A 206 22.59 -9.78 -14.94
N TYR A 207 22.48 -8.45 -14.93
CA TYR A 207 23.32 -7.59 -14.09
C TYR A 207 23.02 -7.82 -12.61
N ILE A 208 21.74 -7.77 -12.24
CA ILE A 208 21.29 -7.94 -10.84
C ILE A 208 21.72 -9.32 -10.33
N TYR A 209 21.48 -10.37 -11.11
CA TYR A 209 21.87 -11.73 -10.74
C TYR A 209 23.37 -11.83 -10.46
N ARG A 210 24.21 -11.30 -11.38
CA ARG A 210 25.66 -11.30 -11.20
C ARG A 210 26.11 -10.54 -9.96
N PHE A 211 25.49 -9.39 -9.67
CA PHE A 211 25.79 -8.59 -8.47
C PHE A 211 25.44 -9.35 -7.19
N VAL A 212 24.24 -9.94 -7.14
CA VAL A 212 23.77 -10.70 -5.97
C VAL A 212 24.63 -11.95 -5.73
N SER A 213 24.95 -12.71 -6.79
CA SER A 213 25.78 -13.91 -6.70
C SER A 213 27.21 -13.63 -6.25
N ALA A 214 27.72 -12.41 -6.43
CA ALA A 214 29.03 -12.01 -5.91
C ALA A 214 29.00 -11.71 -4.39
N ALA A 215 27.83 -11.33 -3.86
CA ALA A 215 27.65 -10.98 -2.45
C ALA A 215 27.18 -12.17 -1.61
N VAL A 216 26.38 -13.07 -2.19
CA VAL A 216 25.70 -14.16 -1.47
C VAL A 216 25.59 -15.40 -2.36
N ASP A 217 25.90 -16.57 -1.82
CA ASP A 217 25.66 -17.84 -2.52
C ASP A 217 24.16 -18.02 -2.81
N THR A 218 23.84 -18.18 -4.09
CA THR A 218 22.47 -18.20 -4.60
C THR A 218 22.34 -19.08 -5.85
N SER A 219 21.24 -19.81 -5.91
CA SER A 219 20.75 -20.37 -7.17
C SER A 219 19.93 -19.34 -7.95
N GLU A 220 19.84 -19.53 -9.27
CA GLU A 220 18.96 -18.73 -10.13
C GLU A 220 17.49 -18.80 -9.67
N ARG A 221 17.04 -19.97 -9.19
CA ARG A 221 15.68 -20.17 -8.66
C ARG A 221 15.41 -19.27 -7.45
N GLN A 222 16.29 -19.29 -6.44
CA GLN A 222 16.14 -18.50 -5.22
C GLN A 222 16.20 -17.00 -5.51
N PHE A 223 17.11 -16.58 -6.39
CA PHE A 223 17.19 -15.20 -6.85
C PHE A 223 15.89 -14.75 -7.53
N ASN A 224 15.37 -15.56 -8.47
CA ASN A 224 14.14 -15.26 -9.18
C ASN A 224 12.94 -15.17 -8.26
N GLU A 225 12.87 -16.00 -7.22
CA GLU A 225 11.84 -15.93 -6.20
C GLU A 225 11.93 -14.62 -5.42
N ALA A 226 13.12 -14.24 -4.94
CA ALA A 226 13.32 -13.00 -4.20
C ALA A 226 13.01 -11.75 -5.04
N LEU A 227 13.47 -11.70 -6.30
CA LEU A 227 13.20 -10.59 -7.20
C LEU A 227 11.70 -10.46 -7.50
N LYS A 228 11.00 -11.58 -7.73
CA LYS A 228 9.54 -11.59 -7.91
C LYS A 228 8.82 -11.09 -6.66
N GLN A 229 9.26 -11.44 -5.45
CA GLN A 229 8.67 -10.93 -4.22
C GLN A 229 8.85 -9.41 -4.08
N LEU A 230 10.03 -8.86 -4.38
CA LEU A 230 10.24 -7.41 -4.36
C LEU A 230 9.35 -6.66 -5.35
N VAL A 231 9.12 -7.24 -6.54
CA VAL A 231 8.16 -6.70 -7.51
C VAL A 231 6.74 -6.75 -6.96
N LYS A 232 6.37 -7.88 -6.37
CA LYS A 232 5.02 -8.09 -5.81
C LYS A 232 4.70 -7.14 -4.65
N TYR A 233 5.70 -6.88 -3.81
CA TYR A 233 5.62 -5.95 -2.68
C TYR A 233 5.68 -4.48 -3.13
N GLY A 234 5.98 -4.20 -4.40
CA GLY A 234 6.05 -2.83 -4.93
C GLY A 234 7.36 -2.09 -4.65
N TYR A 235 8.38 -2.75 -4.07
CA TYR A 235 9.71 -2.13 -3.89
C TYR A 235 10.46 -1.97 -5.22
N VAL A 236 10.18 -2.86 -6.17
CA VAL A 236 10.82 -2.91 -7.48
C VAL A 236 9.77 -2.88 -8.59
N GLU A 237 9.98 -2.05 -9.59
CA GLU A 237 9.18 -2.04 -10.81
C GLU A 237 9.92 -2.80 -11.92
N LYS A 238 9.17 -3.49 -12.78
CA LYS A 238 9.70 -4.16 -13.96
C LYS A 238 9.16 -3.47 -15.21
N SER A 239 10.06 -3.09 -16.10
CA SER A 239 9.77 -2.51 -17.42
C SER A 239 10.44 -3.35 -18.53
N GLU A 240 10.29 -2.92 -19.78
CA GLU A 240 11.04 -3.50 -20.92
C GLU A 240 12.55 -3.29 -20.77
N GLU A 241 12.97 -2.17 -20.16
CA GLU A 241 14.37 -1.79 -19.99
C GLU A 241 15.06 -2.53 -18.82
N GLY A 242 14.30 -3.18 -17.95
CA GLY A 242 14.81 -3.94 -16.82
C GLY A 242 14.02 -3.68 -15.54
N TYR A 243 14.72 -3.57 -14.41
CA TYR A 243 14.14 -3.39 -13.08
C TYR A 243 14.64 -2.09 -12.47
N THR A 244 13.79 -1.40 -11.73
CA THR A 244 14.09 -0.13 -11.04
C THR A 244 13.51 -0.16 -9.62
N ILE A 245 14.13 0.54 -8.68
CA ILE A 245 13.47 0.79 -7.38
C ILE A 245 12.27 1.73 -7.63
N ALA A 246 11.10 1.35 -7.12
CA ALA A 246 9.88 2.12 -7.31
C ALA A 246 9.99 3.50 -6.64
N ASP A 247 10.32 3.51 -5.35
CA ASP A 247 10.39 4.74 -4.57
C ASP A 247 11.75 5.46 -4.74
N PRO A 248 11.77 6.73 -5.19
CA PRO A 248 13.00 7.51 -5.33
C PRO A 248 13.69 7.76 -3.98
N VAL A 249 12.96 7.94 -2.88
CA VAL A 249 13.51 8.12 -1.53
C VAL A 249 14.21 6.86 -1.07
N LEU A 250 13.62 5.69 -1.35
CA LEU A 250 14.29 4.41 -1.09
C LEU A 250 15.59 4.28 -1.89
N ARG A 251 15.57 4.62 -3.19
CA ARG A 251 16.78 4.62 -4.01
C ARG A 251 17.87 5.54 -3.42
N LEU A 252 17.48 6.74 -2.96
CA LEU A 252 18.38 7.66 -2.26
C LEU A 252 18.93 7.09 -0.95
N ALA A 253 18.08 6.40 -0.19
CA ALA A 253 18.47 5.76 1.07
C ALA A 253 19.53 4.67 0.85
N ILE A 254 19.33 3.80 -0.14
CA ILE A 254 20.25 2.69 -0.44
C ILE A 254 21.58 3.20 -1.02
N THR A 255 21.56 4.22 -1.89
CA THR A 255 22.80 4.81 -2.45
C THR A 255 23.64 5.54 -1.41
N LYS A 256 23.07 5.89 -0.24
CA LYS A 256 23.69 6.75 0.78
C LYS A 256 24.16 8.12 0.24
N ASN A 257 23.60 8.56 -0.88
CA ASN A 257 23.99 9.82 -1.51
C ASN A 257 23.30 11.05 -0.89
N TRP A 258 22.27 10.86 -0.07
CA TRP A 258 21.44 11.92 0.51
C TRP A 258 22.19 12.97 1.33
N GLU A 259 23.38 12.66 1.87
CA GLU A 259 24.22 13.63 2.58
C GLU A 259 24.79 14.73 1.66
N LYS A 260 24.80 14.52 0.34
CA LYS A 260 25.42 15.41 -0.66
C LYS A 260 24.41 16.12 -1.57
N ILE A 261 23.11 15.88 -1.39
CA ILE A 261 22.09 16.28 -2.37
C ILE A 261 21.61 17.71 -2.14
N TRP A 262 21.69 18.30 -0.95
CA TRP A 262 21.16 19.64 -0.70
C TRP A 262 22.16 20.56 -0.03
#